data_AF-A0A3D1B1H0-F1
#
_entry.id   AF-A0A3D1B1H0-F1
#
_cell.length_a   1.000
_cell.length_b   1.000
_cell.length_c   1.000
_cell.angle_alpha   90.00
_cell.angle_beta   90.00
_cell.angle_gamma   90.00
#
_symmetry.space_group_name_H-M   'P 1'
#
loop_
_entity.id
_entity.type
_entity.pdbx_description
1 polymer ?
#
loop_
_entity_poly.entity_id
_entity_poly.type
_entity_poly.pdbx_seq_one_letter_code
_entity_poly.pdbx_strand_id
1 'polypeptide(L)' 'MRLLLLIAVGMALVAAAVVPAVHYVDIGQASGLVIPNLSGGTDRKDFIIETTGNGAAIFDYDGDG' A
#
# COMPACT_ATOMS: atom_id res chain seq x y z
N MET A 1 -9.35 36.38 -23.65
CA MET A 1 -7.89 36.27 -23.38
C MET A 1 -7.58 35.95 -21.91
N ARG A 2 -8.13 36.66 -20.92
CA ARG A 2 -7.91 36.37 -19.48
C ARG A 2 -8.34 34.97 -19.02
N LEU A 3 -9.48 34.46 -19.48
CA LEU A 3 -9.96 33.12 -19.11
C LEU A 3 -9.04 32.00 -19.62
N LEU A 4 -8.55 32.12 -20.85
CA LEU A 4 -7.61 31.16 -21.44
C LEU A 4 -6.26 31.15 -20.71
N LEU A 5 -5.80 32.32 -20.25
CA LEU A 5 -4.60 32.43 -19.43
C LEU A 5 -4.76 31.72 -18.07
N LEU A 6 -5.91 31.88 -17.42
CA LEU A 6 -6.20 31.20 -16.15
C LEU A 6 -6.27 29.68 -16.31
N ILE A 7 -6.85 29.19 -17.41
CA ILE A 7 -6.89 27.75 -17.72
C ILE A 7 -5.48 27.21 -17.98
N ALA A 8 -4.66 27.94 -18.74
CA ALA A 8 -3.28 27.54 -19.02
C ALA A 8 -2.41 27.49 -17.75
N VAL A 9 -2.56 28.48 -16.85
CA VAL A 9 -1.87 28.50 -15.56
C VAL A 9 -2.35 27.35 -14.66
N GLY A 10 -3.66 27.08 -14.61
CA GLY A 10 -4.21 25.95 -13.88
C GLY A 10 -3.68 24.60 -14.38
N MET A 11 -3.61 24.38 -15.69
CA MET A 11 -3.02 23.16 -16.25
C MET A 11 -1.52 23.02 -15.93
N ALA A 12 -0.75 24.11 -16.00
CA ALA A 12 0.67 24.08 -15.67
C ALA A 12 0.91 23.73 -14.19
N LEU A 13 0.06 24.23 -13.28
CA LEU A 13 0.12 23.88 -11.86
C LEU A 13 -0.22 22.41 -11.58
N VAL A 14 -1.20 21.84 -12.29
CA VAL A 14 -1.55 20.41 -12.18
C VAL A 14 -0.43 19.53 -12.74
N ALA A 15 0.19 19.92 -13.86
CA ALA A 15 1.31 19.19 -14.45
C ALA A 15 2.59 19.24 -13.60
N ALA A 16 2.75 20.30 -12.80
CA ALA A 16 3.88 20.45 -11.86
C ALA A 16 3.68 19.70 -10.54
N ALA A 17 2.54 19.04 -10.33
CA ALA A 17 2.32 18.21 -9.16
C ALA A 17 3.29 17.01 -9.19
N VAL A 18 4.26 17.03 -8.29
CA VAL A 18 5.13 15.88 -8.04
C VAL A 18 4.28 14.77 -7.44
N VAL A 19 4.17 13.65 -8.15
CA VAL A 19 3.72 12.40 -7.56
C VAL A 19 4.86 11.90 -6.68
N PRO A 20 4.64 11.65 -5.38
CA PRO A 20 5.65 11.04 -4.54
C PRO A 20 6.09 9.72 -5.16
N ALA A 21 7.39 9.58 -5.45
CA ALA A 21 7.94 8.32 -5.87
C ALA A 21 7.91 7.37 -4.67
N VAL A 22 7.09 6.33 -4.73
CA VAL A 22 7.04 5.30 -3.69
C VAL A 22 7.99 4.16 -4.08
N HIS A 23 8.90 3.81 -3.18
CA HIS A 23 9.82 2.70 -3.35
C HIS A 23 9.38 1.52 -2.48
N TYR A 24 8.92 0.45 -3.11
CA TYR A 24 8.51 -0.77 -2.42
C TYR A 24 9.68 -1.75 -2.37
N VAL A 25 10.04 -2.22 -1.18
CA VAL A 25 11.06 -3.26 -0.97
C VAL A 25 10.41 -4.40 -0.21
N ASP A 26 10.52 -5.61 -0.74
CA ASP A 26 10.20 -6.81 0.03
C ASP A 26 11.37 -7.11 0.99
N ILE A 27 11.10 -6.91 2.29
CA ILE A 27 12.05 -7.20 3.36
C ILE A 27 11.69 -8.45 4.16
N GLY A 28 10.66 -9.23 3.78
CA GLY A 28 10.16 -10.35 4.59
C GLY A 28 11.23 -11.41 4.86
N GLN A 29 12.03 -11.74 3.84
CA GLN A 29 13.18 -12.65 3.99
C GLN A 29 14.27 -12.05 4.88
N ALA A 30 14.62 -10.78 4.65
CA ALA A 30 15.68 -10.09 5.38
C ALA A 30 15.34 -9.85 6.85
N SER A 31 14.05 -9.71 7.18
CA SER A 31 13.55 -9.53 8.55
C SER A 31 13.34 -10.84 9.31
N GLY A 32 13.59 -11.99 8.68
CA GLY A 32 13.36 -13.30 9.27
C GLY A 32 11.87 -13.72 9.33
N LEU A 33 10.96 -12.93 8.73
CA LEU A 33 9.53 -13.25 8.59
C LEU A 33 9.31 -14.24 7.44
N VAL A 34 9.89 -15.43 7.56
CA VAL A 34 9.88 -16.47 6.52
C VAL A 34 8.72 -17.47 6.68
N ILE A 35 7.96 -17.37 7.76
CA ILE A 35 6.84 -18.26 8.06
C ILE A 35 5.61 -17.78 7.28
N PRO A 36 4.95 -18.65 6.49
CA PRO A 36 3.79 -18.25 5.71
C PRO A 36 2.59 -17.97 6.63
N ASN A 37 1.99 -16.79 6.49
CA ASN A 37 0.75 -16.43 7.16
C ASN A 37 -0.44 -16.72 6.22
N LEU A 38 -0.98 -17.94 6.29
CA LEU A 38 -2.04 -18.43 5.39
C LEU A 38 -3.40 -18.42 6.08
N SER A 39 -4.42 -17.89 5.41
CA SER A 39 -5.82 -18.09 5.81
C SER A 39 -6.46 -19.13 4.90
N GLY A 40 -7.05 -20.19 5.45
CA GLY A 40 -7.63 -21.32 4.70
C GLY A 40 -6.61 -22.34 4.18
N GLY A 41 -7.05 -23.30 3.37
CA GLY A 41 -6.19 -24.35 2.79
C GLY A 41 -5.16 -23.82 1.79
N THR A 42 -4.05 -24.55 1.63
CA THR A 42 -2.94 -24.24 0.70
C THR A 42 -3.34 -24.40 -0.76
N ASP A 43 -4.18 -25.41 -1.05
CA ASP A 43 -4.49 -25.82 -2.42
C ASP A 43 -5.90 -25.35 -2.86
N ARG A 44 -6.87 -25.40 -1.94
CA ARG A 44 -8.23 -24.92 -2.17
C ARG A 44 -8.91 -24.49 -0.87
N LYS A 45 -9.94 -23.65 -0.99
CA LYS A 45 -10.85 -23.28 0.10
C LYS A 45 -12.25 -23.74 -0.30
N ASP A 46 -12.74 -24.79 0.35
CA ASP A 46 -14.07 -25.35 0.06
C ASP A 46 -15.20 -24.45 0.60
N PHE A 47 -14.90 -23.65 1.63
CA PHE A 47 -15.82 -22.67 2.22
C PHE A 47 -15.05 -21.41 2.61
N ILE A 48 -15.71 -20.25 2.47
CA ILE A 48 -15.27 -19.01 3.11
C ILE A 48 -16.12 -18.89 4.38
N ILE A 49 -15.59 -19.38 5.50
CA ILE A 49 -16.13 -19.00 6.80
C ILE A 49 -15.74 -17.53 6.97
N GLU A 50 -16.71 -16.64 7.16
CA GLU A 50 -16.50 -15.21 7.36
C GLU A 50 -15.66 -14.98 8.62
N THR A 51 -14.35 -15.02 8.41
CA THR A 51 -13.30 -14.73 9.37
C THR A 51 -12.55 -13.57 8.76
N THR A 52 -12.35 -12.50 9.52
CA THR A 52 -11.73 -11.24 9.09
C THR A 52 -10.21 -11.38 8.84
N GLY A 53 -9.76 -12.54 8.34
CA GLY A 53 -8.35 -12.89 8.12
C GLY A 53 -7.74 -13.78 9.21
N ASN A 54 -6.45 -14.07 9.04
CA ASN A 54 -5.63 -14.84 9.99
C ASN A 54 -5.16 -14.03 11.21
N GLY A 55 -5.59 -12.76 11.33
CA GLY A 55 -5.16 -11.84 12.37
C GLY A 55 -3.67 -11.48 12.24
N ALA A 56 -3.31 -10.27 12.65
CA ALA A 56 -1.92 -9.88 12.81
C ALA A 56 -1.81 -9.00 14.06
N ALA A 57 -0.82 -9.26 14.90
CA ALA A 57 -0.40 -8.34 15.95
C ALA A 57 0.78 -7.55 15.40
N ILE A 58 0.60 -6.25 15.25
CA ILE A 58 1.64 -5.33 14.78
C ILE A 58 2.13 -4.56 16.01
N PHE A 59 3.44 -4.59 16.23
CA PHE A 59 4.10 -3.85 17.30
C PHE A 59 5.07 -2.86 16.68
N ASP A 60 4.82 -1.58 16.93
CA ASP A 60 5.75 -0.51 16.61
C ASP A 60 6.84 -0.50 17.70
N TYR A 61 8.02 -0.99 17.31
CA TYR A 61 9.12 -1.19 18.26
C TYR A 61 9.87 0.11 18.56
N ASP A 62 9.97 1.00 17.58
CA ASP A 62 10.74 2.24 17.65
C ASP A 62 9.88 3.52 17.70
N GLY A 63 8.56 3.40 17.60
CA GLY A 63 7.63 4.51 17.81
C GLY A 63 7.52 5.43 16.59
N ASP A 64 7.86 4.95 15.40
CA ASP A 64 8.00 5.78 14.20
C ASP A 64 6.74 5.87 13.33
N GLY A 65 5.64 5.27 13.81
CA GLY A 65 4.35 5.09 13.12
C GLY A 65 3.91 6.16 12.13
#